data_AF-A0A554KDV9-F1
#
_entry.id   AF-A0A554KDV9-F1
#
_cell.length_a   1.000
_cell.length_b   1.000
_cell.length_c   1.000
_cell.angle_alpha   90.00
_cell.angle_beta   90.00
_cell.angle_gamma   90.00
#
_symmetry.space_group_name_H-M   'P 1'
#
loop_
_entity.id
_entity.type
_entity.pdbx_description
1 polymer ?
#
loop_
_entity_poly.entity_id
_entity_poly.type
_entity_poly.pdbx_seq_one_letter_code
_entity_poly.pdbx_strand_id
1 'polypeptide(L)'
;MYATIDLVGLFVNISSYIKVFMLAAALMIGVVYVYAASPLPESGLTPESPFYFLDIWDETVRLFFTRSDSVRLTRYIQRVSERLSETDKLAGRGIAATQKALELYRADLPQMYAVAERMDNRERIANVLRMATDHLAVLDHISERTDVEKKRFVLATKEFVINQQLQTLESFERVNAEEAYRIYADALERRMARLREVAIDKQNNNEALREYAAYLSELEKILREWETLTVNGLPPATFLEVTVRGHEATLLGPVFERVSPILNSELLLAINYVRGLSGLAPLEKLPPRAPYTMPEDEKDAVIPGMPLPTPIPSPQPIPIPQPIPEQTPTPAPSPAPTVLLSRSPSTISQGNSSTLSWSSTNTTSCTASGGWSGPKATSGSLVVTPSLTTVYTISCTGAGGNLSRSTTITVTTLSLPPPPPPPAF
;
A
#
# COMPACT_ATOMS: atom_id res chain seq x y z
N MET A 1 60.76 -25.99 27.32
CA MET A 1 59.31 -25.93 27.56
C MET A 1 58.69 -25.34 26.30
N TYR A 2 58.38 -26.18 25.30
CA TYR A 2 57.78 -25.73 24.04
C TYR A 2 56.29 -26.09 24.10
N ALA A 3 55.43 -25.08 24.09
CA ALA A 3 53.99 -25.23 24.04
C ALA A 3 53.60 -25.79 22.67
N THR A 4 53.07 -27.00 22.66
CA THR A 4 52.40 -27.58 21.49
C THR A 4 51.08 -26.85 21.28
N ILE A 5 50.97 -26.09 20.20
CA ILE A 5 49.71 -25.49 19.76
C ILE A 5 48.79 -26.61 19.30
N ASP A 6 47.62 -26.74 19.93
CA ASP A 6 46.59 -27.70 19.58
C ASP A 6 45.93 -27.30 18.24
N LEU A 7 46.57 -27.72 17.16
CA LEU A 7 46.14 -27.48 15.78
C LEU A 7 44.77 -28.12 15.51
N VAL A 8 44.41 -29.23 16.17
CA VAL A 8 43.16 -29.95 15.91
C VAL A 8 41.96 -29.16 16.41
N GLY A 9 42.05 -28.56 17.59
CA GLY A 9 41.02 -27.64 18.11
C GLY A 9 40.85 -26.38 17.24
N LEU A 10 41.94 -25.87 16.67
CA LEU A 10 41.91 -24.71 15.76
C LEU A 10 41.20 -25.05 14.43
N PHE A 11 41.48 -26.22 13.85
CA PHE A 11 40.87 -26.65 12.58
C PHE A 11 39.36 -26.92 12.70
N VAL A 12 38.90 -27.47 13.82
CA VAL A 12 37.46 -27.70 14.06
C VAL A 12 36.70 -26.38 14.24
N ASN A 13 37.28 -25.41 14.95
CA ASN A 13 36.70 -24.08 15.10
C ASN A 13 36.66 -23.30 13.78
N ILE A 14 37.74 -23.35 12.99
CA ILE A 14 37.78 -22.73 11.66
C ILE A 14 36.75 -23.36 10.72
N SER A 15 36.57 -24.69 10.75
CA SER A 15 35.54 -25.36 9.94
C SER A 15 34.12 -24.96 10.34
N SER A 16 33.86 -24.79 11.64
CA SER A 16 32.54 -24.35 12.15
C SER A 16 32.28 -22.87 11.81
N TYR A 17 33.28 -22.01 11.95
CA TYR A 17 33.20 -20.60 11.53
C TYR A 17 33.03 -20.46 10.02
N ILE A 18 33.72 -21.26 9.20
CA ILE A 18 33.54 -21.27 7.75
C ILE A 18 32.13 -21.74 7.37
N LYS A 19 31.56 -22.74 8.06
CA LYS A 19 30.17 -23.18 7.80
C LYS A 19 29.13 -22.13 8.18
N VAL A 20 29.29 -21.48 9.34
CA VAL A 20 28.43 -20.36 9.77
C VAL A 20 28.59 -19.16 8.84
N PHE A 21 29.81 -18.86 8.40
CA PHE A 21 30.10 -17.78 7.46
C PHE A 21 29.60 -18.10 6.04
N MET A 22 29.63 -19.36 5.60
CA MET A 22 29.05 -19.78 4.30
C MET A 22 27.52 -19.79 4.34
N LEU A 23 26.89 -20.12 5.47
CA LEU A 23 25.44 -19.95 5.66
C LEU A 23 25.03 -18.47 5.73
N ALA A 24 25.82 -17.64 6.40
CA ALA A 24 25.60 -16.19 6.45
C ALA A 24 25.91 -15.52 5.11
N ALA A 25 26.91 -15.99 4.36
CA ALA A 25 27.24 -15.51 3.02
C ALA A 25 26.20 -15.97 1.98
N ALA A 26 25.62 -17.17 2.12
CA ALA A 26 24.47 -17.59 1.32
C ALA A 26 23.19 -16.76 1.61
N LEU A 27 23.11 -16.13 2.79
CA LEU A 27 22.08 -15.14 3.17
C LEU A 27 22.45 -13.69 2.80
N MET A 28 23.72 -13.40 2.52
CA MET A 28 24.26 -12.07 2.17
C MET A 28 24.61 -11.92 0.68
N ILE A 29 24.41 -12.95 -0.13
CA ILE A 29 24.12 -12.73 -1.55
C ILE A 29 22.74 -12.11 -1.54
N GLY A 30 22.72 -10.77 -1.45
CA GLY A 30 21.59 -9.99 -1.92
C GLY A 30 21.39 -10.43 -3.36
N VAL A 31 20.49 -11.40 -3.54
CA VAL A 31 19.90 -11.63 -4.83
C VAL A 31 19.21 -10.31 -5.09
N VAL A 32 19.86 -9.44 -5.86
CA VAL A 32 19.20 -8.39 -6.60
C VAL A 32 18.32 -9.17 -7.56
N TYR A 33 17.19 -9.65 -7.04
CA TYR A 33 16.08 -10.03 -7.86
C TYR A 33 15.73 -8.73 -8.56
N VAL A 34 16.12 -8.64 -9.83
CA VAL A 34 15.40 -7.79 -10.75
C VAL A 34 14.02 -8.44 -10.83
N TYR A 35 13.14 -8.02 -9.92
CA TYR A 35 11.75 -8.44 -9.87
C TYR A 35 11.05 -7.81 -11.07
N ALA A 36 11.28 -8.38 -12.25
CA ALA A 36 10.50 -8.03 -13.42
C ALA A 36 9.06 -8.47 -13.13
N ALA A 37 8.15 -7.51 -12.99
CA ALA A 37 6.73 -7.80 -12.97
C ALA A 37 6.39 -8.65 -14.20
N SER A 38 5.54 -9.66 -14.02
CA SER A 38 5.08 -10.47 -15.15
C SER A 38 4.51 -9.52 -16.21
N PRO A 39 4.87 -9.69 -17.51
CA PRO A 39 4.41 -8.79 -18.54
C PRO A 39 2.88 -8.76 -18.55
N LEU A 40 2.31 -7.56 -18.56
CA LEU A 40 0.86 -7.39 -18.62
C LEU A 40 0.33 -8.02 -19.92
N PRO A 41 -0.88 -8.59 -19.89
CA PRO A 41 -1.52 -9.04 -21.12
C PRO A 41 -1.77 -7.86 -22.06
N GLU A 42 -2.06 -8.13 -23.34
CA GLU A 42 -2.51 -7.08 -24.24
C GLU A 42 -3.84 -6.49 -23.74
N SER A 43 -3.93 -5.16 -23.62
CA SER A 43 -5.09 -4.50 -23.01
C SER A 43 -6.41 -4.57 -23.80
N GLY A 44 -6.46 -5.16 -25.00
CA GLY A 44 -7.67 -5.11 -25.84
C GLY A 44 -8.26 -3.70 -26.06
N LEU A 45 -9.57 -3.57 -25.88
CA LEU A 45 -10.32 -2.31 -25.95
C LEU A 45 -10.21 -1.52 -24.64
N THR A 46 -9.76 -0.27 -24.68
CA THR A 46 -9.73 0.57 -23.47
C THR A 46 -11.07 1.29 -23.24
N PRO A 47 -11.30 1.83 -22.02
CA PRO A 47 -12.45 2.69 -21.72
C PRO A 47 -12.63 3.94 -22.59
N GLU A 48 -11.64 4.34 -23.40
CA GLU A 48 -11.81 5.41 -24.39
C GLU A 48 -12.63 4.95 -25.62
N SER A 49 -12.76 3.64 -25.84
CA SER A 49 -13.51 3.09 -26.97
C SER A 49 -15.03 3.22 -26.75
N PRO A 50 -15.80 3.67 -27.76
CA PRO A 50 -17.26 3.68 -27.67
C PRO A 50 -17.88 2.28 -27.58
N PHE A 51 -17.11 1.23 -27.92
CA PHE A 51 -17.54 -0.17 -27.85
C PHE A 51 -17.08 -0.88 -26.59
N TYR A 52 -16.42 -0.18 -25.66
CA TYR A 52 -15.90 -0.75 -24.42
C TYR A 52 -16.98 -1.41 -23.55
N PHE A 53 -18.22 -0.93 -23.61
CA PHE A 53 -19.34 -1.55 -22.90
C PHE A 53 -19.63 -2.98 -23.37
N LEU A 54 -19.32 -3.34 -24.62
CA LEU A 54 -19.46 -4.70 -25.14
C LEU A 54 -18.43 -5.65 -24.52
N ASP A 55 -17.21 -5.15 -24.30
CA ASP A 55 -16.15 -5.90 -23.62
C ASP A 55 -16.56 -6.22 -22.18
N ILE A 56 -16.96 -5.20 -21.40
CA ILE A 56 -17.48 -5.38 -20.04
C ILE A 56 -18.67 -6.35 -20.03
N TRP A 57 -19.58 -6.23 -20.98
CA TRP A 57 -20.75 -7.10 -21.07
C TRP A 57 -20.37 -8.56 -21.32
N ASP A 58 -19.48 -8.83 -22.29
CA ASP A 58 -19.00 -10.19 -22.58
C ASP A 58 -18.31 -10.81 -21.36
N GLU A 59 -17.42 -10.06 -20.72
CA GLU A 59 -16.75 -10.50 -19.48
C GLU A 59 -17.75 -10.84 -18.37
N THR A 60 -18.74 -9.97 -18.16
CA THR A 60 -19.76 -10.12 -17.13
C THR A 60 -20.62 -11.35 -17.40
N VAL A 61 -21.07 -11.54 -18.66
CA VAL A 61 -21.85 -12.70 -19.08
C VAL A 61 -21.05 -13.99 -18.91
N ARG A 62 -19.79 -14.01 -19.34
CA ARG A 62 -18.90 -15.15 -19.14
C ARG A 62 -18.77 -15.48 -17.67
N LEU A 63 -18.50 -14.50 -16.82
CA LEU A 63 -18.40 -14.71 -15.37
C LEU A 63 -19.69 -15.26 -14.76
N PHE A 64 -20.85 -14.70 -15.14
CA PHE A 64 -22.17 -15.16 -14.67
C PHE A 64 -22.39 -16.65 -14.94
N PHE A 65 -22.06 -17.12 -16.14
CA PHE A 65 -22.21 -18.54 -16.50
C PHE A 65 -21.05 -19.43 -16.02
N THR A 66 -20.00 -18.88 -15.41
CA THR A 66 -18.90 -19.68 -14.85
C THR A 66 -19.37 -20.37 -13.59
N ARG A 67 -19.35 -21.70 -13.57
CA ARG A 67 -19.73 -22.48 -12.37
C ARG A 67 -18.53 -22.86 -11.50
N SER A 68 -17.40 -23.24 -12.11
CA SER A 68 -16.21 -23.69 -11.39
C SER A 68 -15.44 -22.52 -10.78
N ASP A 69 -15.14 -22.59 -9.49
CA ASP A 69 -14.32 -21.57 -8.81
C ASP A 69 -12.90 -21.49 -9.37
N SER A 70 -12.32 -22.61 -9.81
CA SER A 70 -11.01 -22.62 -10.48
C SER A 70 -11.03 -21.76 -11.75
N VAL A 71 -12.04 -21.96 -12.61
CA VAL A 71 -12.19 -21.19 -13.85
C VAL A 71 -12.55 -19.74 -13.55
N ARG A 72 -13.38 -19.52 -12.52
CA ARG A 72 -13.78 -18.18 -12.08
C ARG A 72 -12.58 -17.38 -11.57
N LEU A 73 -11.69 -18.01 -10.80
CA LEU A 73 -10.44 -17.41 -10.34
C LEU A 73 -9.55 -17.01 -11.53
N THR A 74 -9.35 -17.91 -12.49
CA THR A 74 -8.58 -17.60 -13.71
C THR A 74 -9.16 -16.41 -14.46
N ARG A 75 -10.50 -16.31 -14.55
CA ARG A 75 -11.18 -15.18 -15.19
C ARG A 75 -10.97 -13.88 -14.42
N TYR A 76 -11.08 -13.90 -13.09
CA TYR A 76 -10.79 -12.71 -12.29
C TYR A 76 -9.33 -12.26 -12.41
N ILE A 77 -8.38 -13.20 -12.38
CA ILE A 77 -6.95 -12.94 -12.62
C ILE A 77 -6.75 -12.25 -13.98
N GLN A 78 -7.37 -12.77 -15.04
CA GLN A 78 -7.27 -12.17 -16.36
C GLN A 78 -7.83 -10.74 -16.38
N ARG A 79 -9.03 -10.53 -15.80
CA ARG A 79 -9.68 -9.21 -15.78
C ARG A 79 -8.88 -8.18 -15.01
N VAL A 80 -8.35 -8.50 -13.82
CA VAL A 80 -7.54 -7.53 -13.06
C VAL A 80 -6.25 -7.18 -13.79
N SER A 81 -5.58 -8.14 -14.41
CA SER A 81 -4.37 -7.88 -15.22
C SER A 81 -4.68 -7.06 -16.47
N GLU A 82 -5.83 -7.30 -17.12
CA GLU A 82 -6.31 -6.51 -18.25
C GLU A 82 -6.62 -5.07 -17.85
N ARG A 83 -7.33 -4.83 -16.74
CA ARG A 83 -7.59 -3.46 -16.24
C ARG A 83 -6.30 -2.71 -15.91
N LEU A 84 -5.26 -3.40 -15.41
CA LEU A 84 -3.94 -2.79 -15.24
C LEU A 84 -3.27 -2.46 -16.57
N SER A 85 -3.36 -3.35 -17.56
CA SER A 85 -2.85 -3.10 -18.92
C SER A 85 -3.54 -1.92 -19.61
N GLU A 86 -4.84 -1.77 -19.43
CA GLU A 86 -5.58 -0.61 -19.93
C GLU A 86 -5.16 0.67 -19.24
N THR A 87 -5.03 0.63 -17.91
CA THR A 87 -4.55 1.77 -17.13
C THR A 87 -3.15 2.17 -17.59
N ASP A 88 -2.28 1.19 -17.88
CA ASP A 88 -0.94 1.41 -18.39
C ASP A 88 -0.94 2.13 -19.75
N LYS A 89 -1.78 1.66 -20.69
CA LYS A 89 -1.96 2.32 -21.99
C LYS A 89 -2.58 3.72 -21.89
N LEU A 90 -3.44 3.92 -20.88
CA LEU A 90 -4.11 5.18 -20.60
C LEU A 90 -3.28 6.13 -19.74
N ALA A 91 -2.10 5.72 -19.24
CA ALA A 91 -1.23 6.57 -18.44
C ALA A 91 -0.88 7.84 -19.23
N GLY A 92 -1.19 9.02 -18.65
CA GLY A 92 -1.06 10.31 -19.32
C GLY A 92 -2.20 10.68 -20.29
N ARG A 93 -3.12 9.76 -20.60
CA ARG A 93 -4.31 9.95 -21.47
C ARG A 93 -5.60 9.97 -20.62
N GLY A 94 -6.80 10.04 -21.21
CA GLY A 94 -8.02 10.62 -20.61
C GLY A 94 -8.33 10.26 -19.14
N ILE A 95 -8.57 11.28 -18.30
CA ILE A 95 -8.80 11.14 -16.85
C ILE A 95 -9.93 10.14 -16.53
N ALA A 96 -11.08 10.31 -17.21
CA ALA A 96 -12.26 9.48 -16.97
C ALA A 96 -12.04 8.01 -17.36
N ALA A 97 -11.28 7.76 -18.43
CA ALA A 97 -10.97 6.41 -18.87
C ALA A 97 -10.04 5.71 -17.89
N THR A 98 -8.97 6.38 -17.45
CA THR A 98 -8.04 5.85 -16.43
C THR A 98 -8.76 5.58 -15.11
N GLN A 99 -9.60 6.51 -14.66
CA GLN A 99 -10.42 6.32 -13.48
C GLN A 99 -11.34 5.10 -13.64
N LYS A 100 -11.99 4.94 -14.80
CA LYS A 100 -12.89 3.82 -15.06
C LYS A 100 -12.18 2.47 -15.03
N ALA A 101 -11.00 2.35 -15.66
CA ALA A 101 -10.20 1.13 -15.63
C ALA A 101 -9.81 0.76 -14.18
N LEU A 102 -9.35 1.73 -13.40
CA LEU A 102 -8.98 1.54 -12.00
C LEU A 102 -10.18 1.24 -11.08
N GLU A 103 -11.37 1.76 -11.38
CA GLU A 103 -12.61 1.39 -10.67
C GLU A 103 -13.00 -0.06 -10.94
N LEU A 104 -12.90 -0.53 -12.18
CA LEU A 104 -13.17 -1.92 -12.54
C LEU A 104 -12.14 -2.86 -11.91
N TYR A 105 -10.86 -2.49 -11.93
CA TYR A 105 -9.80 -3.23 -11.23
C TYR A 105 -10.14 -3.39 -9.73
N ARG A 106 -10.52 -2.30 -9.07
CA ARG A 106 -10.89 -2.32 -7.64
C ARG A 106 -12.19 -3.09 -7.36
N ALA A 107 -13.08 -3.21 -8.34
CA ALA A 107 -14.29 -4.04 -8.21
C ALA A 107 -13.98 -5.54 -8.30
N ASP A 108 -13.03 -5.93 -9.17
CA ASP A 108 -12.70 -7.32 -9.42
C ASP A 108 -11.70 -7.91 -8.41
N LEU A 109 -10.77 -7.10 -7.89
CA LEU A 109 -9.72 -7.58 -6.98
C LEU A 109 -10.27 -8.27 -5.71
N PRO A 110 -11.26 -7.71 -4.98
CA PRO A 110 -11.84 -8.41 -3.82
C PRO A 110 -12.58 -9.69 -4.20
N GLN A 111 -13.19 -9.73 -5.40
CA GLN A 111 -13.88 -10.94 -5.87
C GLN A 111 -12.88 -12.04 -6.23
N MET A 112 -11.73 -11.67 -6.79
CA MET A 112 -10.61 -12.58 -7.03
C MET A 112 -10.16 -13.25 -5.72
N TYR A 113 -9.91 -12.46 -4.66
CA TYR A 113 -9.53 -12.99 -3.35
C TYR A 113 -10.63 -13.86 -2.75
N ALA A 114 -11.88 -13.39 -2.73
CA ALA A 114 -12.99 -14.16 -2.18
C ALA A 114 -13.19 -15.51 -2.90
N VAL A 115 -13.00 -15.56 -4.22
CA VAL A 115 -13.05 -16.84 -4.95
C VAL A 115 -11.87 -17.72 -4.52
N ALA A 116 -10.66 -17.19 -4.43
CA ALA A 116 -9.48 -17.95 -4.01
C ALA A 116 -9.64 -18.53 -2.59
N GLU A 117 -10.15 -17.74 -1.64
CA GLU A 117 -10.38 -18.17 -0.24
C GLU A 117 -11.42 -19.29 -0.11
N ARG A 118 -12.42 -19.33 -0.99
CA ARG A 118 -13.40 -20.43 -1.03
C ARG A 118 -12.82 -21.72 -1.56
N MET A 119 -11.70 -21.65 -2.28
CA MET A 119 -11.01 -22.83 -2.77
C MET A 119 -10.20 -23.43 -1.62
N ASP A 120 -10.36 -24.73 -1.36
CA ASP A 120 -9.52 -25.48 -0.43
C ASP A 120 -8.13 -25.77 -1.04
N ASN A 121 -7.47 -24.72 -1.54
CA ASN A 121 -6.17 -24.78 -2.19
C ASN A 121 -5.32 -23.58 -1.76
N ARG A 122 -4.53 -23.79 -0.71
CA ARG A 122 -3.62 -22.79 -0.13
C ARG A 122 -2.61 -22.21 -1.11
N GLU A 123 -2.19 -22.98 -2.12
CA GLU A 123 -1.23 -22.50 -3.13
C GLU A 123 -1.88 -21.42 -4.01
N ARG A 124 -3.16 -21.59 -4.36
CA ARG A 124 -3.88 -20.58 -5.16
C ARG A 124 -4.06 -19.27 -4.42
N ILE A 125 -4.39 -19.33 -3.12
CA ILE A 125 -4.49 -18.14 -2.27
C ILE A 125 -3.13 -17.44 -2.18
N ALA A 126 -2.05 -18.19 -1.92
CA ALA A 126 -0.69 -17.66 -1.88
C ALA A 126 -0.30 -17.00 -3.22
N ASN A 127 -0.66 -17.59 -4.36
CA ASN A 127 -0.33 -17.03 -5.68
C ASN A 127 -1.04 -15.69 -5.92
N VAL A 128 -2.34 -15.59 -5.62
CA VAL A 128 -3.04 -14.30 -5.78
C VAL A 128 -2.58 -13.24 -4.79
N LEU A 129 -2.19 -13.63 -3.58
CA LEU A 129 -1.59 -12.72 -2.61
C LEU A 129 -0.26 -12.16 -3.12
N ARG A 130 0.60 -12.98 -3.76
CA ARG A 130 1.86 -12.50 -4.37
C ARG A 130 1.62 -11.58 -5.56
N MET A 131 0.58 -11.84 -6.36
CA MET A 131 0.22 -10.98 -7.49
C MET A 131 -0.05 -9.53 -7.06
N ALA A 132 -0.52 -9.28 -5.83
CA ALA A 132 -0.75 -7.93 -5.34
C ALA A 132 0.54 -7.08 -5.37
N THR A 133 1.67 -7.69 -5.01
CA THR A 133 2.97 -7.01 -5.03
C THR A 133 3.43 -6.71 -6.46
N ASP A 134 3.15 -7.61 -7.40
CA ASP A 134 3.41 -7.38 -8.83
C ASP A 134 2.50 -6.27 -9.40
N HIS A 135 1.23 -6.24 -9.00
CA HIS A 135 0.30 -5.18 -9.37
C HIS A 135 0.75 -3.81 -8.84
N LEU A 136 1.30 -3.75 -7.62
CA LEU A 136 1.87 -2.52 -7.07
C LEU A 136 3.06 -2.02 -7.90
N ALA A 137 3.94 -2.92 -8.35
CA ALA A 137 5.06 -2.57 -9.24
C ALA A 137 4.58 -2.03 -10.60
N VAL A 138 3.49 -2.57 -11.16
CA VAL A 138 2.86 -1.99 -12.35
C VAL A 138 2.31 -0.59 -12.06
N LEU A 139 1.57 -0.43 -10.96
CA LEU A 139 1.01 0.86 -10.54
C LEU A 139 2.10 1.89 -10.23
N ASP A 140 3.28 1.47 -9.77
CA ASP A 140 4.48 2.29 -9.60
C ASP A 140 4.89 2.95 -10.92
N HIS A 141 5.09 2.15 -11.97
CA HIS A 141 5.44 2.67 -13.30
C HIS A 141 4.34 3.51 -13.96
N ILE A 142 3.07 3.20 -13.69
CA ILE A 142 1.94 4.04 -14.13
C ILE A 142 1.98 5.39 -13.41
N SER A 143 2.16 5.38 -12.09
CA SER A 143 2.20 6.59 -11.24
C SER A 143 3.30 7.57 -11.66
N GLU A 144 4.44 7.07 -12.15
CA GLU A 144 5.56 7.89 -12.62
C GLU A 144 5.30 8.62 -13.94
N ARG A 145 4.52 8.00 -14.84
CA ARG A 145 4.18 8.57 -16.16
C ARG A 145 2.88 9.37 -16.14
N THR A 146 2.25 9.49 -14.98
CA THR A 146 0.91 10.09 -14.84
C THR A 146 1.00 11.47 -14.21
N ASP A 147 0.29 12.45 -14.80
CA ASP A 147 0.19 13.80 -14.26
C ASP A 147 -0.49 13.85 -12.87
N VAL A 148 -0.28 14.96 -12.15
CA VAL A 148 -0.71 15.13 -10.75
C VAL A 148 -2.20 14.86 -10.54
N GLU A 149 -3.07 15.29 -11.46
CA GLU A 149 -4.52 15.14 -11.31
C GLU A 149 -4.94 13.67 -11.44
N LYS A 150 -4.37 12.94 -12.40
CA LYS A 150 -4.66 11.51 -12.62
C LYS A 150 -3.97 10.61 -11.60
N LYS A 151 -2.80 11.02 -11.11
CA LYS A 151 -1.99 10.25 -10.16
C LYS A 151 -2.78 9.92 -8.89
N ARG A 152 -3.71 10.77 -8.45
CA ARG A 152 -4.59 10.50 -7.29
C ARG A 152 -5.37 9.17 -7.39
N PHE A 153 -5.80 8.77 -8.59
CA PHE A 153 -6.55 7.52 -8.77
C PHE A 153 -5.63 6.30 -8.65
N VAL A 154 -4.40 6.44 -9.17
CA VAL A 154 -3.36 5.42 -9.04
C VAL A 154 -2.98 5.26 -7.58
N LEU A 155 -2.72 6.37 -6.87
CA LEU A 155 -2.42 6.37 -5.43
C LEU A 155 -3.51 5.69 -4.60
N ALA A 156 -4.78 6.07 -4.82
CA ALA A 156 -5.91 5.45 -4.13
C ALA A 156 -6.04 3.95 -4.44
N THR A 157 -5.64 3.53 -5.65
CA THR A 157 -5.64 2.12 -6.03
C THR A 157 -4.51 1.36 -5.36
N LYS A 158 -3.30 1.94 -5.24
CA LYS A 158 -2.19 1.30 -4.50
C LYS A 158 -2.55 1.07 -3.03
N GLU A 159 -3.08 2.10 -2.36
CA GLU A 159 -3.54 1.98 -0.97
C GLU A 159 -4.61 0.89 -0.85
N PHE A 160 -5.55 0.83 -1.79
CA PHE A 160 -6.56 -0.23 -1.84
C PHE A 160 -5.95 -1.63 -1.99
N VAL A 161 -4.96 -1.81 -2.89
CA VAL A 161 -4.29 -3.09 -3.10
C VAL A 161 -3.58 -3.55 -1.82
N ILE A 162 -2.84 -2.64 -1.17
CA ILE A 162 -2.14 -2.94 0.10
C ILE A 162 -3.15 -3.39 1.16
N ASN A 163 -4.22 -2.62 1.35
CA ASN A 163 -5.25 -2.95 2.34
C ASN A 163 -5.94 -4.30 2.05
N GLN A 164 -6.26 -4.60 0.78
CA GLN A 164 -6.84 -5.88 0.41
C GLN A 164 -5.87 -7.05 0.60
N GLN A 165 -4.58 -6.86 0.27
CA GLN A 165 -3.56 -7.89 0.50
C GLN A 165 -3.38 -8.17 1.99
N LEU A 166 -3.27 -7.14 2.83
CA LEU A 166 -3.11 -7.27 4.29
C LEU A 166 -4.32 -7.95 4.93
N GLN A 167 -5.54 -7.55 4.54
CA GLN A 167 -6.77 -8.18 5.03
C GLN A 167 -6.84 -9.68 4.65
N THR A 168 -6.40 -10.03 3.44
CA THR A 168 -6.41 -11.42 2.97
C THR A 168 -5.26 -12.23 3.57
N LEU A 169 -4.13 -11.59 3.90
CA LEU A 169 -3.03 -12.23 4.64
C LEU A 169 -3.47 -12.64 6.05
N GLU A 170 -4.28 -11.82 6.71
CA GLU A 170 -4.84 -12.13 8.04
C GLU A 170 -5.72 -13.39 8.02
N SER A 171 -6.60 -13.55 7.02
CA SER A 171 -7.41 -14.76 6.89
C SER A 171 -6.55 -15.96 6.47
N PHE A 172 -5.58 -15.76 5.58
CA PHE A 172 -4.71 -16.82 5.06
C PHE A 172 -3.73 -17.37 6.09
N GLU A 173 -3.27 -16.57 7.05
CA GLU A 173 -2.38 -17.05 8.10
C GLU A 173 -2.98 -18.23 8.87
N ARG A 174 -4.28 -18.20 9.18
CA ARG A 174 -4.99 -19.31 9.83
C ARG A 174 -4.94 -20.62 9.03
N VAL A 175 -4.68 -20.54 7.73
CA VAL A 175 -4.57 -21.67 6.80
C VAL A 175 -3.11 -22.08 6.61
N ASN A 176 -2.21 -21.11 6.43
CA ASN A 176 -0.78 -21.34 6.21
C ASN A 176 0.05 -20.13 6.66
N ALA A 177 0.32 -20.05 7.95
CA ALA A 177 1.09 -18.97 8.55
C ALA A 177 2.46 -18.79 7.93
N GLU A 178 3.24 -19.87 7.78
CA GLU A 178 4.61 -19.81 7.22
C GLU A 178 4.64 -19.08 5.88
N GLU A 179 3.69 -19.41 5.00
CA GLU A 179 3.62 -18.79 3.69
C GLU A 179 3.08 -17.35 3.75
N ALA A 180 2.12 -17.06 4.63
CA ALA A 180 1.64 -15.70 4.86
C ALA A 180 2.79 -14.76 5.26
N TYR A 181 3.70 -15.22 6.12
CA TYR A 181 4.89 -14.47 6.50
C TYR A 181 5.83 -14.18 5.35
N ARG A 182 6.11 -15.19 4.53
CA ARG A 182 6.99 -15.04 3.38
C ARG A 182 6.44 -14.01 2.41
N ILE A 183 5.14 -14.05 2.16
CA ILE A 183 4.46 -13.10 1.27
C ILE A 183 4.52 -11.68 1.87
N TYR A 184 4.24 -11.54 3.17
CA TYR A 184 4.33 -10.25 3.85
C TYR A 184 5.76 -9.68 3.83
N ALA A 185 6.77 -10.50 4.10
CA ALA A 185 8.17 -10.10 4.07
C ALA A 185 8.63 -9.71 2.66
N ASP A 186 8.28 -10.47 1.63
CA ASP A 186 8.55 -10.11 0.22
C ASP A 186 7.89 -8.77 -0.13
N ALA A 187 6.63 -8.55 0.26
CA ALA A 187 5.95 -7.29 0.02
C ALA A 187 6.69 -6.11 0.70
N LEU A 188 7.10 -6.28 1.96
CA LEU A 188 7.84 -5.28 2.72
C LEU A 188 9.21 -4.96 2.10
N GLU A 189 9.96 -5.98 1.68
CA GLU A 189 11.25 -5.82 0.99
C GLU A 189 11.08 -5.09 -0.34
N ARG A 190 10.07 -5.43 -1.14
CA ARG A 190 9.82 -4.76 -2.42
C ARG A 190 9.39 -3.31 -2.24
N ARG A 191 8.61 -2.99 -1.22
CA ARG A 191 8.28 -1.59 -0.89
C ARG A 191 9.51 -0.82 -0.39
N MET A 192 10.41 -1.44 0.37
CA MET A 192 11.68 -0.80 0.75
C MET A 192 12.61 -0.62 -0.46
N ALA A 193 12.70 -1.60 -1.36
CA ALA A 193 13.48 -1.48 -2.59
C ALA A 193 12.97 -0.32 -3.45
N ARG A 194 11.66 -0.23 -3.62
CA ARG A 194 10.98 0.91 -4.26
C ARG A 194 11.34 2.23 -3.58
N LEU A 195 11.24 2.30 -2.26
CA LEU A 195 11.56 3.51 -1.49
C LEU A 195 13.02 3.95 -1.67
N ARG A 196 13.97 3.01 -1.79
CA ARG A 196 15.37 3.31 -2.13
C ARG A 196 15.53 3.87 -3.54
N GLU A 197 14.87 3.24 -4.52
CA GLU A 197 14.93 3.63 -5.93
C GLU A 197 14.47 5.08 -6.13
N VAL A 198 13.34 5.44 -5.52
CA VAL A 198 12.72 6.75 -5.70
C VAL A 198 13.13 7.77 -4.65
N ALA A 199 14.07 7.46 -3.76
CA ALA A 199 14.46 8.33 -2.67
C ALA A 199 14.87 9.73 -3.16
N ILE A 200 15.46 9.83 -4.36
CA ILE A 200 15.90 11.09 -4.98
C ILE A 200 14.74 11.98 -5.45
N ASP A 201 13.60 11.40 -5.81
CA ASP A 201 12.42 12.13 -6.26
C ASP A 201 11.48 12.42 -5.08
N LYS A 202 11.30 13.70 -4.75
CA LYS A 202 10.52 14.10 -3.56
C LYS A 202 9.09 13.55 -3.58
N GLN A 203 8.41 13.53 -4.74
CA GLN A 203 7.01 13.14 -4.80
C GLN A 203 6.86 11.62 -4.69
N ASN A 204 7.65 10.86 -5.42
CA ASN A 204 7.65 9.41 -5.42
C ASN A 204 8.19 8.87 -4.08
N ASN A 205 9.16 9.53 -3.45
CA ASN A 205 9.64 9.20 -2.10
C ASN A 205 8.52 9.31 -1.05
N ASN A 206 7.72 10.38 -1.09
CA ASN A 206 6.59 10.56 -0.17
C ASN A 206 5.52 9.46 -0.35
N GLU A 207 5.22 9.09 -1.59
CA GLU A 207 4.29 8.02 -1.95
C GLU A 207 4.80 6.66 -1.47
N ALA A 208 6.04 6.30 -1.83
CA ALA A 208 6.65 5.04 -1.43
C ALA A 208 6.78 4.90 0.09
N LEU A 209 7.05 6.00 0.81
CA LEU A 209 7.10 5.98 2.28
C LEU A 209 5.75 5.64 2.88
N ARG A 210 4.66 6.19 2.34
CA ARG A 210 3.30 5.88 2.82
C ARG A 210 2.94 4.41 2.59
N GLU A 211 3.31 3.87 1.44
CA GLU A 211 3.10 2.44 1.13
C GLU A 211 3.91 1.55 2.08
N TYR A 212 5.19 1.85 2.29
CA TYR A 212 6.04 1.12 3.22
C TYR A 212 5.51 1.20 4.67
N ALA A 213 5.08 2.39 5.10
CA ALA A 213 4.48 2.58 6.42
C ALA A 213 3.13 1.84 6.57
N ALA A 214 2.34 1.71 5.50
CA ALA A 214 1.09 0.96 5.52
C ALA A 214 1.32 -0.53 5.82
N TYR A 215 2.32 -1.16 5.20
CA TYR A 215 2.71 -2.54 5.56
C TYR A 215 3.16 -2.63 7.02
N LEU A 216 4.05 -1.73 7.46
CA LEU A 216 4.56 -1.74 8.83
C LEU A 216 3.47 -1.53 9.89
N SER A 217 2.37 -0.84 9.57
CA SER A 217 1.30 -0.60 10.54
C SER A 217 0.59 -1.87 11.02
N GLU A 218 0.63 -2.95 10.24
CA GLU A 218 0.06 -4.25 10.62
C GLU A 218 1.07 -5.15 11.36
N LEU A 219 2.33 -4.75 11.46
CA LEU A 219 3.40 -5.52 12.07
C LEU A 219 3.08 -5.90 13.53
N GLU A 220 2.52 -4.98 14.29
CA GLU A 220 2.15 -5.22 15.68
C GLU A 220 1.09 -6.32 15.83
N LYS A 221 0.12 -6.36 14.92
CA LYS A 221 -0.92 -7.40 14.90
C LYS A 221 -0.31 -8.74 14.54
N ILE A 222 0.50 -8.75 13.48
CA ILE A 222 1.29 -9.89 13.00
C ILE A 222 2.11 -10.51 14.15
N LEU A 223 2.81 -9.68 14.94
CA LEU A 223 3.65 -10.19 16.02
C LEU A 223 2.84 -10.69 17.22
N ARG A 224 1.72 -10.05 17.56
CA ARG A 224 0.88 -10.45 18.72
C ARG A 224 0.09 -11.73 18.48
N GLU A 225 -0.47 -11.90 17.29
CA GLU A 225 -1.37 -13.01 17.01
C GLU A 225 -0.61 -14.32 16.75
N TRP A 226 0.67 -14.22 16.40
CA TRP A 226 1.37 -15.33 15.76
C TRP A 226 2.66 -15.78 16.48
N GLU A 227 2.82 -15.38 17.75
CA GLU A 227 4.00 -15.63 18.59
C GLU A 227 4.38 -17.12 18.74
N THR A 228 3.45 -18.04 18.51
CA THR A 228 3.65 -19.49 18.68
C THR A 228 4.16 -20.23 17.44
N LEU A 229 4.33 -19.55 16.31
CA LEU A 229 4.64 -20.18 15.02
C LEU A 229 6.10 -19.94 14.61
N THR A 230 6.68 -20.85 13.83
CA THR A 230 8.07 -20.70 13.33
C THR A 230 8.12 -20.69 11.81
N VAL A 231 8.91 -19.78 11.22
CA VAL A 231 9.21 -19.72 9.78
C VAL A 231 10.66 -20.12 9.58
N ASN A 232 10.93 -21.19 8.82
CA ASN A 232 12.28 -21.77 8.71
C ASN A 232 12.92 -22.09 10.09
N GLY A 233 12.10 -22.42 11.10
CA GLY A 233 12.56 -22.68 12.47
C GLY A 233 12.88 -21.43 13.29
N LEU A 234 12.65 -20.23 12.77
CA LEU A 234 12.80 -18.96 13.49
C LEU A 234 11.45 -18.44 13.98
N PRO A 235 11.38 -17.80 15.16
CA PRO A 235 10.24 -17.01 15.55
C PRO A 235 9.95 -15.90 14.52
N PRO A 236 8.71 -15.44 14.38
CA PRO A 236 8.32 -14.49 13.35
C PRO A 236 9.03 -13.15 13.48
N ALA A 237 9.21 -12.69 14.72
CA ALA A 237 9.97 -11.48 15.02
C ALA A 237 11.41 -11.58 14.49
N THR A 238 12.07 -12.72 14.71
CA THR A 238 13.45 -12.96 14.24
C THR A 238 13.53 -13.08 12.72
N PHE A 239 12.53 -13.68 12.09
CA PHE A 239 12.45 -13.73 10.63
C PHE A 239 12.33 -12.31 10.05
N LEU A 240 11.41 -11.50 10.58
CA LEU A 240 11.19 -10.13 10.13
C LEU A 240 12.34 -9.18 10.49
N GLU A 241 13.05 -9.42 11.59
CA GLU A 241 14.29 -8.71 11.93
C GLU A 241 15.33 -8.83 10.80
N VAL A 242 15.49 -10.03 10.24
CA VAL A 242 16.38 -10.26 9.09
C VAL A 242 15.89 -9.48 7.87
N THR A 243 14.58 -9.52 7.59
CA THR A 243 13.94 -8.81 6.48
C THR A 243 14.17 -7.30 6.56
N VAL A 244 14.04 -6.68 7.75
CA VAL A 244 14.16 -5.22 7.90
C VAL A 244 15.58 -4.73 8.15
N ARG A 245 16.58 -5.62 8.05
CA ARG A 245 17.97 -5.27 8.32
C ARG A 245 18.43 -4.13 7.39
N GLY A 246 18.94 -3.05 7.99
CA GLY A 246 19.39 -1.86 7.26
C GLY A 246 18.27 -0.94 6.75
N HIS A 247 16.99 -1.26 7.00
CA HIS A 247 15.88 -0.38 6.64
C HIS A 247 15.96 0.93 7.43
N GLU A 248 16.35 0.90 8.71
CA GLU A 248 16.53 2.11 9.52
C GLU A 248 17.57 3.06 8.90
N ALA A 249 18.72 2.54 8.45
CA ALA A 249 19.74 3.36 7.80
C ALA A 249 19.24 4.00 6.49
N THR A 250 18.40 3.27 5.75
CA THR A 250 17.75 3.81 4.55
C THR A 250 16.76 4.93 4.90
N LEU A 251 15.92 4.70 5.92
CA LEU A 251 14.90 5.64 6.38
C LEU A 251 15.54 6.92 6.93
N LEU A 252 16.60 6.81 7.74
CA LEU A 252 17.29 7.94 8.36
C LEU A 252 18.28 8.65 7.42
N GLY A 253 18.67 8.03 6.31
CA GLY A 253 19.56 8.62 5.32
C GLY A 253 18.81 9.14 4.09
N PRO A 254 18.90 8.45 2.93
CA PRO A 254 18.42 8.97 1.64
C PRO A 254 16.94 9.35 1.63
N VAL A 255 16.11 8.63 2.39
CA VAL A 255 14.67 8.92 2.53
C VAL A 255 14.44 10.19 3.34
N PHE A 256 15.01 10.27 4.54
CA PHE A 256 14.81 11.41 5.46
C PHE A 256 15.27 12.74 4.87
N GLU A 257 16.35 12.74 4.09
CA GLU A 257 16.86 13.95 3.43
C GLU A 257 15.82 14.60 2.51
N ARG A 258 15.01 13.80 1.82
CA ARG A 258 14.16 14.24 0.71
C ARG A 258 12.67 14.14 0.98
N VAL A 259 12.25 13.41 2.02
CA VAL A 259 10.85 13.33 2.41
C VAL A 259 10.31 14.72 2.75
N SER A 260 9.04 14.99 2.47
CA SER A 260 8.37 16.20 2.92
C SER A 260 8.27 16.23 4.47
N PRO A 261 8.55 17.37 5.14
CA PRO A 261 8.40 17.48 6.59
C PRO A 261 6.99 17.13 7.12
N ILE A 262 5.97 17.22 6.26
CA ILE A 262 4.59 16.82 6.60
C ILE A 262 4.48 15.32 6.93
N LEU A 263 5.42 14.49 6.47
CA LEU A 263 5.46 13.05 6.71
C LEU A 263 6.45 12.67 7.84
N ASN A 264 6.91 13.63 8.65
CA ASN A 264 7.85 13.34 9.73
C ASN A 264 7.24 12.38 10.77
N SER A 265 5.94 12.48 11.04
CA SER A 265 5.24 11.54 11.92
C SER A 265 5.24 10.12 11.38
N GLU A 266 4.91 9.97 10.10
CA GLU A 266 4.85 8.70 9.39
C GLU A 266 6.24 8.07 9.27
N LEU A 267 7.26 8.88 8.96
CA LEU A 267 8.65 8.43 8.94
C LEU A 267 9.12 7.96 10.32
N LEU A 268 8.84 8.72 11.37
CA LEU A 268 9.21 8.36 12.73
C LEU A 268 8.53 7.05 13.16
N LEU A 269 7.25 6.88 12.81
CA LEU A 269 6.51 5.66 13.07
C LEU A 269 7.14 4.47 12.33
N ALA A 270 7.44 4.62 11.04
CA ALA A 270 8.11 3.58 10.24
C ALA A 270 9.48 3.18 10.82
N ILE A 271 10.29 4.16 11.24
CA ILE A 271 11.57 3.91 11.91
C ILE A 271 11.36 3.14 13.20
N ASN A 272 10.38 3.54 14.03
CA ASN A 272 10.14 2.90 15.31
C ASN A 272 9.63 1.46 15.18
N TYR A 273 8.86 1.14 14.14
CA TYR A 273 8.52 -0.26 13.82
C TYR A 273 9.77 -1.09 13.47
N VAL A 274 10.66 -0.56 12.62
CA VAL A 274 11.92 -1.24 12.26
C VAL A 274 12.83 -1.42 13.48
N ARG A 275 12.93 -0.40 14.34
CA ARG A 275 13.71 -0.44 15.58
C ARG A 275 13.15 -1.46 16.55
N GLY A 276 11.83 -1.54 16.70
CA GLY A 276 11.14 -2.53 17.53
C GLY A 276 11.48 -3.97 17.13
N LEU A 277 11.47 -4.27 15.83
CA LEU A 277 11.91 -5.59 15.31
C LEU A 277 13.37 -5.90 15.62
N SER A 278 14.22 -4.86 15.63
CA SER A 278 15.66 -4.99 15.90
C SER A 278 16.00 -4.95 17.40
N GLY A 279 14.99 -4.95 18.29
CA GLY A 279 15.21 -4.83 19.75
C GLY A 279 15.77 -3.46 20.19
N LEU A 280 15.68 -2.44 19.34
CA LEU A 280 16.18 -1.09 19.61
C LEU A 280 15.07 -0.22 20.23
N ALA A 281 15.45 0.63 21.19
CA ALA A 281 14.52 1.56 21.83
C ALA A 281 13.91 2.54 20.80
N PRO A 282 12.63 2.92 20.89
CA PRO A 282 12.03 3.85 19.94
C PRO A 282 12.67 5.24 20.03
N LEU A 283 12.71 5.95 18.90
CA LEU A 283 13.08 7.35 18.83
C LEU A 283 11.89 8.21 19.26
N GLU A 284 12.14 9.17 20.15
CA GLU A 284 11.14 10.18 20.55
C GLU A 284 10.92 11.23 19.45
N LYS A 285 11.97 11.53 18.68
CA LYS A 285 11.96 12.50 17.58
C LYS A 285 12.99 12.13 16.52
N LEU A 286 12.76 12.61 15.30
CA LEU A 286 13.73 12.49 14.21
C LEU A 286 15.01 13.30 14.53
N PRO A 287 16.18 12.84 14.09
CA PRO A 287 17.40 13.64 14.16
C PRO A 287 17.25 14.93 13.35
N PRO A 288 18.04 15.97 13.62
CA PRO A 288 18.06 17.15 12.76
C PRO A 288 18.52 16.76 11.35
N ARG A 289 17.91 17.34 10.30
CA ARG A 289 18.41 17.15 8.93
C ARG A 289 19.81 17.76 8.83
N ALA A 290 20.70 17.05 8.14
CA ALA A 290 21.97 17.64 7.76
C ALA A 290 21.71 18.96 6.99
N PRO A 291 22.47 20.03 7.25
CA PRO A 291 22.38 21.23 6.44
C PRO A 291 22.61 20.84 4.98
N TYR A 292 21.76 21.31 4.06
CA TYR A 292 21.97 21.06 2.63
C TYR A 292 23.33 21.64 2.20
N THR A 293 24.27 20.77 1.86
CA THR A 293 25.51 21.15 1.18
C THR A 293 25.33 20.84 -0.30
N MET A 294 25.19 21.89 -1.13
CA MET A 294 25.28 21.75 -2.59
C MET A 294 26.57 20.99 -2.93
N PRO A 295 26.51 19.87 -3.67
CA PRO A 295 27.70 19.14 -4.05
C PRO A 295 28.49 19.95 -5.10
N GLU A 296 29.83 19.87 -5.06
CA GLU A 296 30.74 20.74 -5.84
C GLU A 296 30.59 20.60 -7.35
N ASP A 297 30.15 19.44 -7.83
CA ASP A 297 29.83 19.15 -9.23
C ASP A 297 28.60 19.90 -9.75
N GLU A 298 27.69 20.32 -8.86
CA GLU A 298 26.54 21.18 -9.20
C GLU A 298 26.91 22.68 -9.16
N LYS A 299 28.02 23.05 -8.49
CA LYS A 299 28.56 24.42 -8.50
C LYS A 299 29.20 24.80 -9.84
N ASP A 300 29.79 23.83 -10.54
CA ASP A 300 30.60 24.07 -11.74
C ASP A 300 29.92 23.66 -13.05
N ALA A 301 28.64 23.25 -13.02
CA ALA A 301 27.85 22.92 -14.19
C ALA A 301 27.42 24.19 -14.99
N VAL A 302 28.40 24.90 -15.55
CA VAL A 302 28.18 25.78 -16.71
C VAL A 302 28.09 24.88 -17.95
N ILE A 303 26.90 24.74 -18.51
CA ILE A 303 26.66 24.05 -19.77
C ILE A 303 27.53 24.71 -20.86
N PRO A 304 28.51 24.01 -21.49
CA PRO A 304 29.30 24.58 -22.56
C PRO A 304 28.44 24.64 -23.83
N GLY A 305 28.12 25.86 -24.29
CA GLY A 305 27.41 26.06 -25.57
C GLY A 305 26.34 27.14 -25.60
N MET A 306 26.03 27.80 -24.48
CA MET A 306 25.21 29.02 -24.54
C MET A 306 26.12 30.23 -24.80
N PRO A 307 25.77 31.12 -25.75
CA PRO A 307 26.56 32.33 -25.98
C PRO A 307 26.58 33.19 -24.72
N LEU A 308 27.74 33.79 -24.44
CA LEU A 308 27.94 34.74 -23.35
C LEU A 308 26.84 35.82 -23.43
N PRO A 309 26.16 36.17 -22.32
CA PRO A 309 25.18 37.25 -22.36
C PRO A 309 25.89 38.53 -22.81
N THR A 310 25.43 39.12 -23.90
CA THR A 310 25.88 40.44 -24.33
C THR A 310 25.68 41.43 -23.18
N PRO A 311 26.61 42.38 -22.97
CA PRO A 311 26.45 43.40 -21.94
C PRO A 311 25.11 44.11 -22.16
N ILE A 312 24.25 44.07 -21.15
CA ILE A 312 22.96 44.74 -21.15
C ILE A 312 23.23 46.24 -21.36
N PRO A 313 22.73 46.87 -22.44
CA PRO A 313 22.86 48.31 -22.60
C PRO A 313 22.06 49.01 -21.48
N SER A 314 22.64 50.09 -20.94
CA SER A 314 22.01 50.93 -19.91
C SER A 314 20.55 51.23 -20.25
N PRO A 315 19.63 51.17 -19.27
CA PRO A 315 18.20 51.28 -19.52
C PRO A 315 17.86 52.65 -20.10
N GLN A 316 17.23 52.66 -21.28
CA GLN A 316 16.51 53.83 -21.77
C GLN A 316 15.25 54.05 -20.91
N PRO A 317 14.77 55.29 -20.75
CA PRO A 317 13.55 55.56 -19.98
C PRO A 317 12.36 54.82 -20.59
N ILE A 318 11.73 53.94 -19.79
CA ILE A 318 10.56 53.17 -20.20
C ILE A 318 9.36 54.12 -20.34
N PRO A 319 8.59 54.09 -21.45
CA PRO A 319 7.34 54.83 -21.56
C PRO A 319 6.33 54.33 -20.53
N ILE A 320 5.62 55.25 -19.88
CA ILE A 320 4.61 54.96 -18.86
C ILE A 320 3.59 53.93 -19.41
N PRO A 321 3.40 52.75 -18.78
CA PRO A 321 2.41 51.78 -19.23
C PRO A 321 0.99 52.31 -19.06
N GLN A 322 0.16 52.13 -20.09
CA GLN A 322 -1.30 52.33 -19.98
C GLN A 322 -1.90 51.30 -18.99
N PRO A 323 -2.99 51.65 -18.26
CA PRO A 323 -3.57 50.77 -17.26
C PRO A 323 -4.14 49.49 -17.89
N ILE A 324 -3.64 48.35 -17.41
CA ILE A 324 -4.12 47.00 -17.71
C ILE A 324 -5.43 46.77 -16.94
N PRO A 325 -6.48 46.15 -17.53
CA PRO A 325 -7.69 45.80 -16.80
C PRO A 325 -7.38 44.76 -15.70
N GLU A 326 -7.89 45.06 -14.51
CA GLU A 326 -7.65 44.38 -13.22
C GLU A 326 -7.90 42.87 -13.31
N GLN A 327 -6.86 42.04 -13.14
CA GLN A 327 -6.99 40.60 -12.96
C GLN A 327 -7.35 40.30 -11.50
N THR A 328 -8.48 39.62 -11.30
CA THR A 328 -8.91 39.09 -10.00
C THR A 328 -7.85 38.17 -9.37
N PRO A 329 -7.61 38.24 -8.05
CA PRO A 329 -6.57 37.46 -7.38
C PRO A 329 -6.88 35.96 -7.42
N THR A 330 -5.88 35.15 -7.79
CA THR A 330 -5.93 33.68 -7.72
C THR A 330 -6.16 33.23 -6.26
N PRO A 331 -7.23 32.46 -5.96
CA PRO A 331 -7.55 32.06 -4.59
C PRO A 331 -6.55 31.03 -4.04
N ALA A 332 -6.20 31.17 -2.77
CA ALA A 332 -5.31 30.28 -2.03
C ALA A 332 -5.84 28.82 -1.99
N PRO A 333 -4.95 27.80 -1.94
CA PRO A 333 -5.37 26.39 -1.95
C PRO A 333 -6.21 26.06 -0.70
N SER A 334 -7.36 25.41 -0.90
CA SER A 334 -8.29 25.05 0.18
C SER A 334 -7.76 23.88 1.02
N PRO A 335 -7.92 23.90 2.36
CA PRO A 335 -7.41 22.86 3.24
C PRO A 335 -8.12 21.52 3.04
N ALA A 336 -7.37 20.41 3.12
CA ALA A 336 -7.89 19.07 2.91
C ALA A 336 -8.89 18.63 4.00
N PRO A 337 -9.96 17.89 3.65
CA PRO A 337 -10.92 17.35 4.60
C PRO A 337 -10.33 16.23 5.46
N THR A 338 -10.76 16.14 6.73
CA THR A 338 -10.48 14.98 7.60
C THR A 338 -11.79 14.35 8.06
N VAL A 339 -11.80 13.04 8.32
CA VAL A 339 -12.99 12.28 8.71
C VAL A 339 -12.59 11.17 9.68
N LEU A 340 -13.24 11.13 10.84
CA LEU A 340 -13.14 10.09 11.84
C LEU A 340 -14.48 9.37 11.94
N LEU A 341 -14.44 8.04 12.00
CA LEU A 341 -15.61 7.18 12.18
C LEU A 341 -15.26 6.04 13.16
N SER A 342 -15.94 6.01 14.30
CA SER A 342 -15.76 5.01 15.35
C SER A 342 -17.05 4.23 15.62
N ARG A 343 -16.91 3.02 16.18
CA ARG A 343 -18.02 2.18 16.64
C ARG A 343 -17.77 1.67 18.06
N SER A 344 -18.81 1.58 18.87
CA SER A 344 -18.73 0.97 20.19
C SER A 344 -20.07 0.35 20.62
N PRO A 345 -20.13 -0.96 20.92
CA PRO A 345 -19.07 -1.97 20.78
C PRO A 345 -18.79 -2.39 19.32
N SER A 346 -17.59 -2.91 19.03
CA SER A 346 -17.20 -3.38 17.68
C SER A 346 -17.77 -4.75 17.31
N THR A 347 -18.16 -5.54 18.32
CA THR A 347 -18.78 -6.86 18.19
C THR A 347 -20.06 -6.89 19.02
N ILE A 348 -21.14 -7.39 18.46
CA ILE A 348 -22.43 -7.53 19.13
C ILE A 348 -23.01 -8.93 18.90
N SER A 349 -23.81 -9.43 19.84
CA SER A 349 -24.68 -10.58 19.57
C SER A 349 -25.85 -10.17 18.69
N GLN A 350 -26.36 -11.09 17.87
CA GLN A 350 -27.54 -10.82 17.05
C GLN A 350 -28.71 -10.27 17.89
N GLY A 351 -29.25 -9.12 17.49
CA GLY A 351 -30.32 -8.41 18.21
C GLY A 351 -29.84 -7.28 19.13
N ASN A 352 -28.55 -7.18 19.43
CA ASN A 352 -27.99 -6.06 20.19
C ASN A 352 -27.68 -4.85 19.29
N SER A 353 -27.33 -3.72 19.92
CA SER A 353 -27.00 -2.46 19.24
C SER A 353 -25.55 -2.06 19.40
N SER A 354 -25.02 -1.32 18.42
CA SER A 354 -23.74 -0.62 18.49
C SER A 354 -23.93 0.86 18.16
N THR A 355 -23.13 1.73 18.77
CA THR A 355 -23.17 3.16 18.52
C THR A 355 -22.06 3.56 17.56
N LEU A 356 -22.42 4.15 16.43
CA LEU A 356 -21.52 4.81 15.50
C LEU A 356 -21.35 6.27 15.89
N SER A 357 -20.12 6.77 15.86
CA SER A 357 -19.82 8.20 16.08
C SER A 357 -18.88 8.69 15.00
N TRP A 358 -19.13 9.89 14.47
CA TRP A 358 -18.28 10.48 13.43
C TRP A 358 -18.05 11.96 13.65
N SER A 359 -16.92 12.44 13.15
CA SER A 359 -16.57 13.86 13.11
C SER A 359 -15.67 14.14 11.92
N SER A 360 -15.83 15.32 11.32
CA SER A 360 -15.02 15.76 10.19
C SER A 360 -14.61 17.23 10.29
N THR A 361 -13.46 17.57 9.73
CA THR A 361 -12.98 18.97 9.62
C THR A 361 -12.72 19.34 8.17
N ASN A 362 -12.84 20.63 7.83
CA ASN A 362 -12.74 21.15 6.46
C ASN A 362 -13.71 20.50 5.45
N THR A 363 -14.91 20.10 5.91
CA THR A 363 -15.96 19.46 5.11
C THR A 363 -17.26 20.26 5.18
N THR A 364 -17.99 20.33 4.07
CA THR A 364 -19.30 21.00 3.94
C THR A 364 -20.47 20.01 3.90
N SER A 365 -20.24 18.75 3.55
CA SER A 365 -21.29 17.72 3.51
C SER A 365 -20.73 16.33 3.80
N CYS A 366 -21.54 15.45 4.39
CA CYS A 366 -21.22 14.04 4.58
C CYS A 366 -22.37 13.14 4.11
N THR A 367 -22.04 12.00 3.51
CA THR A 367 -22.99 10.99 3.03
C THR A 367 -22.60 9.62 3.56
N ALA A 368 -23.55 8.93 4.16
CA ALA A 368 -23.40 7.56 4.65
C ALA A 368 -23.74 6.53 3.57
N SER A 369 -23.04 5.39 3.59
CA SER A 369 -23.28 4.22 2.74
C SER A 369 -22.88 2.91 3.45
N GLY A 370 -23.36 1.76 2.96
CA GLY A 370 -23.18 0.45 3.60
C GLY A 370 -24.37 0.10 4.50
N GLY A 371 -24.14 -0.20 5.78
CA GLY A 371 -25.16 -0.52 6.79
C GLY A 371 -26.08 0.63 7.20
N TRP A 372 -25.86 1.80 6.61
CA TRP A 372 -26.59 3.05 6.81
C TRP A 372 -26.55 3.84 5.51
N SER A 373 -27.43 4.82 5.35
CA SER A 373 -27.52 5.58 4.10
C SER A 373 -27.95 7.03 4.30
N GLY A 374 -27.76 7.81 3.23
CA GLY A 374 -28.25 9.19 3.11
C GLY A 374 -27.31 10.24 3.73
N PRO A 375 -27.70 11.53 3.62
CA PRO A 375 -26.90 12.62 4.15
C PRO A 375 -26.75 12.51 5.67
N LYS A 376 -25.61 12.99 6.17
CA LYS A 376 -25.27 13.10 7.60
C LYS A 376 -24.69 14.48 7.86
N ALA A 377 -24.89 14.99 9.08
CA ALA A 377 -24.15 16.16 9.56
C ALA A 377 -22.65 15.86 9.56
N THR A 378 -21.81 16.90 9.57
CA THR A 378 -20.33 16.76 9.60
C THR A 378 -19.81 16.15 10.92
N SER A 379 -20.63 16.12 11.96
CA SER A 379 -20.40 15.31 13.15
C SER A 379 -21.71 14.78 13.70
N GLY A 380 -21.65 13.66 14.41
CA GLY A 380 -22.84 13.05 15.00
C GLY A 380 -22.61 11.68 15.60
N SER A 381 -23.69 11.12 16.16
CA SER A 381 -23.74 9.75 16.67
C SER A 381 -25.06 9.09 16.30
N LEU A 382 -25.02 7.79 15.99
CA LEU A 382 -26.18 7.01 15.59
C LEU A 382 -26.09 5.60 16.16
N VAL A 383 -27.16 5.14 16.82
CA VAL A 383 -27.29 3.75 17.27
C VAL A 383 -27.79 2.89 16.12
N VAL A 384 -27.14 1.76 15.88
CA VAL A 384 -27.46 0.80 14.81
C VAL A 384 -27.61 -0.62 15.37
N THR A 385 -28.50 -1.42 14.78
CA THR A 385 -28.82 -2.80 15.19
C THR A 385 -28.72 -3.77 14.00
N PRO A 386 -27.51 -4.01 13.45
CA PRO A 386 -27.37 -4.89 12.29
C PRO A 386 -27.68 -6.35 12.64
N SER A 387 -28.38 -7.04 11.73
CA SER A 387 -28.73 -8.47 11.87
C SER A 387 -27.60 -9.42 11.46
N LEU A 388 -26.64 -8.93 10.68
CA LEU A 388 -25.45 -9.61 10.17
C LEU A 388 -24.24 -8.68 10.25
N THR A 389 -23.03 -9.21 10.20
CA THR A 389 -21.81 -8.39 10.13
C THR A 389 -21.91 -7.38 8.99
N THR A 390 -21.84 -6.09 9.32
CA THR A 390 -22.17 -5.00 8.39
C THR A 390 -21.08 -3.92 8.41
N VAL A 391 -20.72 -3.44 7.22
CA VAL A 391 -19.75 -2.34 7.02
C VAL A 391 -20.52 -1.02 6.92
N TYR A 392 -20.05 0.00 7.63
CA TYR A 392 -20.59 1.35 7.65
C TYR A 392 -19.53 2.32 7.13
N THR A 393 -19.86 3.08 6.09
CA THR A 393 -18.95 4.03 5.44
C THR A 393 -19.54 5.43 5.49
N ILE A 394 -18.71 6.45 5.77
CA ILE A 394 -19.06 7.86 5.62
C ILE A 394 -18.09 8.55 4.67
N SER A 395 -18.62 9.30 3.71
CA SER A 395 -17.86 10.13 2.77
C SER A 395 -18.17 11.59 3.03
N CYS A 396 -17.16 12.40 3.34
CA CYS A 396 -17.34 13.83 3.55
C CYS A 396 -16.57 14.66 2.53
N THR A 397 -17.25 15.64 1.95
CA THR A 397 -16.75 16.53 0.90
C THR A 397 -16.57 17.95 1.46
N GLY A 398 -15.52 18.64 1.03
CA GLY A 398 -15.24 20.03 1.34
C GLY A 398 -14.44 20.71 0.22
N ALA A 399 -14.05 21.97 0.43
CA ALA A 399 -13.36 22.76 -0.60
C ALA A 399 -11.99 22.17 -1.01
N GLY A 400 -11.34 21.43 -0.11
CA GLY A 400 -10.09 20.71 -0.39
C GLY A 400 -10.25 19.29 -0.96
N GLY A 401 -11.47 18.84 -1.28
CA GLY A 401 -11.74 17.52 -1.87
C GLY A 401 -12.74 16.67 -1.10
N ASN A 402 -12.67 15.35 -1.25
CA ASN A 402 -13.56 14.39 -0.57
C ASN A 402 -12.73 13.29 0.11
N LEU A 403 -13.13 12.89 1.32
CA LEU A 403 -12.49 11.81 2.07
C LEU A 403 -13.55 10.83 2.57
N SER A 404 -13.25 9.53 2.53
CA SER A 404 -14.14 8.46 3.01
C SER A 404 -13.49 7.64 4.12
N ARG A 405 -14.29 7.18 5.10
CA ARG A 405 -13.86 6.28 6.17
C ARG A 405 -14.90 5.17 6.38
N SER A 406 -14.45 3.95 6.60
CA SER A 406 -15.30 2.78 6.84
C SER A 406 -15.01 2.12 8.18
N THR A 407 -16.00 1.42 8.72
CA THR A 407 -15.97 0.80 10.03
C THR A 407 -16.89 -0.42 10.03
N THR A 408 -16.48 -1.56 10.61
CA THR A 408 -17.25 -2.83 10.56
C THR A 408 -17.77 -3.21 11.94
N ILE A 409 -19.06 -3.51 12.04
CA ILE A 409 -19.66 -4.09 13.25
C ILE A 409 -19.87 -5.58 12.99
N THR A 410 -19.25 -6.43 13.80
CA THR A 410 -19.33 -7.89 13.71
C THR A 410 -20.54 -8.38 14.51
N VAL A 411 -21.36 -9.25 13.91
CA VAL A 411 -22.53 -9.85 14.57
C VAL A 411 -22.29 -11.32 14.81
N THR A 412 -22.26 -11.73 16.09
CA THR A 412 -22.16 -13.14 16.49
C THR A 412 -23.56 -13.74 16.60
N THR A 413 -23.83 -14.79 15.83
CA THR A 413 -25.08 -15.57 15.92
C THR A 413 -24.91 -16.74 16.89
N LEU A 414 -25.91 -16.99 17.73
CA LEU A 414 -25.95 -18.20 18.55
C LEU A 414 -26.42 -19.36 17.67
N SER A 415 -25.49 -20.25 17.28
CA SER A 415 -25.85 -21.52 16.66
C SER A 415 -26.41 -22.45 17.72
N LEU A 416 -27.66 -22.89 17.58
CA LEU A 416 -28.19 -24.02 18.36
C LEU A 416 -27.46 -25.32 17.94
N PRO A 417 -27.15 -26.23 18.87
CA PRO A 417 -26.58 -27.52 18.52
C PRO A 417 -27.55 -28.34 17.66
N PRO A 418 -27.05 -29.19 16.74
CA PRO A 418 -27.89 -30.02 15.89
C PRO A 418 -28.74 -30.98 16.75
N PRO A 419 -29.99 -31.26 16.33
CA PRO A 419 -30.84 -32.22 17.03
C PRO A 419 -30.20 -33.62 17.02
N PRO A 420 -30.39 -34.42 18.09
CA PRO A 420 -29.85 -35.78 18.15
C PRO A 420 -30.41 -36.65 17.01
N PRO A 421 -29.62 -37.60 16.47
CA PRO A 421 -30.07 -38.49 15.42
C PRO A 421 -31.24 -39.37 15.90
N PRO A 422 -32.20 -39.70 15.02
CA PRO A 422 -33.31 -40.59 15.37
C PRO A 422 -32.80 -42.01 15.73
N PRO A 423 -33.50 -42.73 16.62
CA PRO A 423 -33.11 -44.08 17.01
C PRO A 423 -33.12 -45.02 15.80
N ALA A 424 -32.10 -45.87 15.69
CA ALA A 424 -32.04 -46.93 14.70
C ALA A 424 -33.12 -47.98 15.01
N PHE A 425 -33.97 -48.29 14.04
CA PHE A 425 -35.01 -49.31 14.11
C PHE A 425 -34.52 -50.65 13.59
#